data_AF-A0AAJ2KGN1-F1
#
_entry.id   AF-A0AAJ2KGN1-F1
#
_cell.length_a   1.000
_cell.length_b   1.000
_cell.length_c   1.000
_cell.angle_alpha   90.00
_cell.angle_beta   90.00
_cell.angle_gamma   90.00
#
_symmetry.space_group_name_H-M   'P 1'
#
loop_
_entity.id
_entity.type
_entity.pdbx_description
1 polymer ?
#
loop_
_entity_poly.entity_id
_entity_poly.type
_entity_poly.pdbx_seq_one_letter_code
_entity_poly.pdbx_strand_id
1 'polypeptide(L)'
;MKFSGGRVEPAKVIEGTSNLGLNKGWIESGSYIIKIDNGEIEVRSEKGGTRNYVDLSDNSDFQMTLHSSLGELKIRLCHDAGNYGQVQVIVEDKETWEKLQEEGGEIMENCLLGGKTIEKAIREGGFTRCGIWSEKRATEEIKAVGKNETLSWVDRVHGGSKATSVER
;
A
#
# COMPACT_ATOMS: atom_id res chain seq x y z
N MET A 1 0.85 16.76 -37.36
CA MET A 1 1.17 16.23 -36.02
C MET A 1 1.36 14.72 -36.14
N LYS A 2 2.52 14.18 -35.75
CA LYS A 2 2.74 12.74 -35.68
C LYS A 2 2.42 12.29 -34.25
N PHE A 3 1.42 11.45 -34.08
CA PHE A 3 1.27 10.70 -32.83
C PHE A 3 2.28 9.55 -32.90
N SER A 4 3.36 9.65 -32.12
CA SER A 4 4.18 8.47 -31.82
C SER A 4 3.30 7.53 -31.02
N GLY A 5 2.90 6.40 -31.62
CA GLY A 5 2.00 5.43 -31.01
C GLY A 5 2.55 4.95 -29.66
N GLY A 6 1.98 5.46 -28.57
CA GLY A 6 2.26 4.97 -27.22
C GLY A 6 1.71 3.56 -27.11
N ARG A 7 2.59 2.60 -26.81
CA ARG A 7 2.20 1.24 -26.47
C ARG A 7 1.63 1.29 -25.06
N VAL A 8 0.31 1.18 -24.92
CA VAL A 8 -0.33 0.97 -23.62
C VAL A 8 -0.04 -0.47 -23.21
N GLU A 9 0.71 -0.67 -22.13
CA GLU A 9 0.84 -2.00 -21.53
C GLU A 9 -0.34 -2.23 -20.59
N PRO A 10 -1.16 -3.29 -20.80
CA PRO A 10 -2.24 -3.60 -19.88
C PRO A 10 -1.67 -3.98 -18.51
N ALA A 11 -2.54 -3.96 -17.48
CA ALA A 11 -2.18 -4.35 -16.12
C ALA A 11 -1.42 -5.70 -16.10
N LYS A 12 -0.27 -5.73 -15.41
CA LYS A 12 0.59 -6.91 -15.35
C LYS A 12 0.89 -7.29 -13.90
N VAL A 13 0.76 -8.58 -13.58
CA VAL A 13 1.30 -9.12 -12.32
C VAL A 13 2.82 -9.22 -12.47
N ILE A 14 3.56 -8.43 -11.69
CA ILE A 14 5.03 -8.38 -11.76
C ILE A 14 5.70 -9.21 -10.68
N GLU A 15 5.00 -9.45 -9.58
CA GLU A 15 5.44 -10.30 -8.48
C GLU A 15 4.23 -10.99 -7.87
N GLY A 16 4.36 -12.26 -7.51
CA GLY A 16 3.28 -13.03 -6.93
C GLY A 16 3.79 -14.33 -6.33
N THR A 17 3.06 -14.88 -5.36
CA THR A 17 3.32 -16.21 -4.78
C THR A 17 3.39 -17.33 -5.83
N SER A 18 2.84 -17.12 -7.03
CA SER A 18 3.00 -18.00 -8.20
C SER A 18 4.44 -18.06 -8.73
N ASN A 19 5.28 -17.02 -8.55
CA ASN A 19 6.70 -17.02 -8.92
C ASN A 19 7.58 -17.89 -7.99
N LEU A 20 7.02 -18.38 -6.88
CA LEU A 20 7.69 -19.31 -5.95
C LEU A 20 7.47 -20.79 -6.32
N GLY A 21 6.86 -21.10 -7.47
CA GLY A 21 6.67 -22.48 -7.93
C GLY A 21 5.54 -23.24 -7.22
N LEU A 22 4.65 -22.56 -6.49
CA LEU A 22 3.56 -23.14 -5.71
C LEU A 22 2.31 -23.47 -6.57
N ASN A 23 2.49 -23.85 -7.84
CA ASN A 23 1.40 -24.11 -8.80
C ASN A 23 0.69 -25.48 -8.60
N LYS A 24 0.76 -26.09 -7.41
CA LYS A 24 0.20 -27.44 -7.14
C LYS A 24 -0.65 -27.56 -5.88
N GLY A 25 -1.23 -26.46 -5.40
CA GLY A 25 -2.19 -26.48 -4.30
C GLY A 25 -3.04 -25.21 -4.26
N TRP A 26 -4.24 -25.29 -3.66
CA TRP A 26 -5.01 -24.10 -3.28
C TRP A 26 -4.14 -23.22 -2.39
N ILE A 27 -3.67 -22.09 -2.89
CA ILE A 27 -2.97 -21.10 -2.09
C ILE A 27 -4.07 -20.38 -1.27
N GLU A 28 -4.20 -20.73 0.01
CA GLU A 28 -5.18 -20.12 0.92
C GLU A 28 -4.85 -18.66 1.26
N SER A 29 -3.60 -18.24 1.04
CA SER A 29 -3.12 -16.87 1.26
C SER A 29 -1.89 -16.56 0.41
N GLY A 30 -1.87 -15.39 -0.24
CA GLY A 30 -0.76 -15.00 -1.12
C GLY A 30 -0.77 -13.52 -1.43
N SER A 31 0.41 -12.90 -1.60
CA SER A 31 0.54 -11.51 -2.04
C SER A 31 0.94 -11.45 -3.51
N TYR A 32 0.45 -10.44 -4.23
CA TYR A 32 0.82 -10.13 -5.61
C TYR A 32 0.85 -8.62 -5.86
N ILE A 33 1.78 -8.19 -6.72
CA ILE A 33 1.93 -6.80 -7.14
C ILE A 33 1.41 -6.66 -8.57
N ILE A 34 0.42 -5.80 -8.74
CA ILE A 34 -0.09 -5.40 -10.06
C ILE A 34 0.56 -4.08 -10.44
N LYS A 35 1.16 -4.02 -11.62
CA LYS A 35 1.66 -2.79 -12.23
C LYS A 35 0.69 -2.29 -13.28
N ILE A 36 0.33 -1.02 -13.20
CA ILE A 36 -0.47 -0.29 -14.20
C ILE A 36 0.27 1.01 -14.48
N ASP A 37 0.68 1.22 -15.74
CA ASP A 37 1.56 2.31 -16.14
C ASP A 37 2.82 2.39 -15.24
N ASN A 38 2.99 3.52 -14.54
CA ASN A 38 4.10 3.76 -13.62
C ASN A 38 3.76 3.44 -12.16
N GLY A 39 2.51 3.08 -11.87
CA GLY A 39 2.05 2.73 -10.53
C GLY A 39 2.08 1.24 -10.28
N GLU A 40 2.32 0.86 -9.03
CA GLU A 40 2.27 -0.51 -8.53
C GLU A 40 1.34 -0.59 -7.30
N ILE A 41 0.54 -1.66 -7.20
CA ILE A 41 -0.40 -1.91 -6.11
C ILE A 41 -0.19 -3.33 -5.58
N GLU A 42 -0.07 -3.47 -4.26
CA GLU A 42 -0.01 -4.77 -3.60
C GLU A 42 -1.42 -5.22 -3.23
N VAL A 43 -1.71 -6.46 -3.58
CA VAL A 43 -2.96 -7.11 -3.26
C VAL A 43 -2.66 -8.45 -2.59
N ARG A 44 -3.35 -8.71 -1.48
CA ARG A 44 -3.27 -9.96 -0.74
C ARG A 44 -4.55 -10.75 -0.94
N SER A 45 -4.41 -12.03 -1.23
CA SER A 45 -5.48 -13.01 -1.09
C SER A 45 -5.58 -13.41 0.37
N GLU A 46 -6.71 -13.11 0.98
CA GLU A 46 -7.09 -13.53 2.32
C GLU A 46 -7.88 -14.85 2.26
N LYS A 47 -8.11 -15.46 3.42
CA LYS A 47 -8.88 -16.70 3.54
C LYS A 47 -10.25 -16.56 2.87
N GLY A 48 -10.63 -17.57 2.09
CA GLY A 48 -11.89 -17.55 1.32
C GLY A 48 -11.80 -16.85 -0.03
N GLY A 49 -10.61 -16.44 -0.46
CA GLY A 49 -10.39 -15.82 -1.77
C GLY A 49 -10.69 -14.32 -1.81
N THR A 50 -10.92 -13.69 -0.65
CA THR A 50 -11.10 -12.25 -0.52
C THR A 50 -9.83 -11.51 -0.96
N ARG A 51 -9.98 -10.51 -1.82
CA ARG A 51 -8.86 -9.69 -2.29
C ARG A 51 -8.75 -8.44 -1.42
N ASN A 52 -7.58 -8.20 -0.86
CA ASN A 52 -7.30 -7.08 0.01
C ASN A 52 -6.21 -6.20 -0.61
N TYR A 53 -6.56 -4.98 -1.01
CA TYR A 53 -5.60 -4.02 -1.55
C TYR A 53 -4.96 -3.27 -0.37
N VAL A 54 -3.67 -3.50 -0.15
CA VAL A 54 -3.01 -3.17 1.14
C VAL A 54 -1.98 -2.06 1.05
N ASP A 55 -1.43 -1.81 -0.15
CA ASP A 55 -0.37 -0.82 -0.34
C ASP A 55 -0.25 -0.40 -1.80
N LEU A 56 0.33 0.78 -2.02
CA LEU A 56 0.58 1.41 -3.31
C LEU A 56 2.04 1.84 -3.38
N SER A 57 2.65 1.85 -4.55
CA SER A 57 3.91 2.59 -4.74
C SER A 57 3.69 4.09 -4.56
N ASP A 58 4.78 4.79 -4.26
CA ASP A 58 4.72 6.22 -4.01
C ASP A 58 4.24 6.99 -5.24
N ASN A 59 3.46 8.04 -4.98
CA ASN A 59 2.86 8.92 -6.00
C ASN A 59 1.99 8.17 -7.02
N SER A 60 1.48 7.00 -6.65
CA SER A 60 0.59 6.21 -7.51
C SER A 60 -0.87 6.58 -7.30
N ASP A 61 -1.61 6.48 -8.39
CA ASP A 61 -3.06 6.72 -8.47
C ASP A 61 -3.67 5.56 -9.26
N PHE A 62 -4.63 4.87 -8.64
CA PHE A 62 -5.29 3.71 -9.22
C PHE A 62 -6.79 3.90 -9.23
N GLN A 63 -7.38 3.89 -10.41
CA GLN A 63 -8.83 3.83 -10.55
C GLN A 63 -9.31 2.37 -10.47
N MET A 64 -10.28 2.12 -9.60
CA MET A 64 -10.96 0.85 -9.48
C MET A 64 -12.46 1.03 -9.79
N THR A 65 -12.99 0.16 -10.64
CA THR A 65 -14.43 0.09 -10.93
C THR A 65 -15.03 -1.08 -10.17
N LEU A 66 -16.02 -0.78 -9.34
CA LEU A 66 -16.72 -1.72 -8.47
C LEU A 66 -18.10 -1.97 -9.07
N HIS A 67 -18.40 -3.21 -9.39
CA HIS A 67 -19.74 -3.57 -9.84
C HIS A 67 -20.65 -3.80 -8.63
N SER A 68 -21.87 -3.27 -8.70
CA SER A 68 -22.94 -3.48 -7.73
C SER A 68 -24.24 -3.86 -8.44
N SER A 69 -25.28 -4.17 -7.68
CA SER A 69 -26.62 -4.41 -8.22
C SER A 69 -27.26 -3.16 -8.85
N LEU A 70 -26.75 -1.96 -8.54
CA LEU A 70 -27.31 -0.67 -8.98
C LEU A 70 -26.47 0.03 -10.06
N GLY A 71 -25.31 -0.53 -10.43
CA GLY A 71 -24.44 0.01 -11.47
C GLY A 71 -22.95 -0.17 -11.17
N GLU A 72 -22.14 0.73 -11.72
CA GLU A 72 -20.69 0.74 -11.53
C GLU A 72 -20.30 1.93 -10.66
N LEU A 73 -19.65 1.67 -9.53
CA LEU A 73 -19.06 2.69 -8.69
C LEU A 73 -17.57 2.81 -9.02
N LYS A 74 -17.12 4.01 -9.39
CA LYS A 74 -15.70 4.28 -9.63
C LYS A 74 -15.08 4.94 -8.42
N ILE A 75 -13.97 4.39 -7.95
CA ILE A 75 -13.15 4.96 -6.89
C ILE A 75 -11.70 5.10 -7.37
N ARG A 76 -10.96 6.02 -6.77
CA ARG A 76 -9.52 6.13 -6.90
C ARG A 76 -8.83 5.83 -5.58
N LEU A 77 -7.73 5.10 -5.66
CA LEU A 77 -6.79 4.86 -4.57
C LEU A 77 -5.53 5.68 -4.84
N CYS A 78 -5.25 6.67 -3.99
CA CYS A 78 -4.13 7.58 -4.18
C CYS A 78 -3.17 7.47 -3.00
N HIS A 79 -1.87 7.39 -3.26
CA HIS A 79 -0.88 7.54 -2.19
C HIS A 79 -0.96 8.96 -1.59
N ASP A 80 -1.12 9.05 -0.27
CA ASP A 80 -1.12 10.34 0.42
C ASP A 80 0.32 10.85 0.63
N ALA A 81 0.74 11.80 -0.20
CA ALA A 81 2.07 12.41 -0.08
C ALA A 81 2.25 13.24 1.20
N GLY A 82 1.16 13.74 1.80
CA GLY A 82 1.19 14.49 3.06
C GLY A 82 1.21 13.58 4.29
N ASN A 83 0.68 12.37 4.15
CA ASN A 83 0.72 11.32 5.18
C ASN A 83 1.12 9.98 4.55
N TYR A 84 2.41 9.82 4.28
CA TYR A 84 2.94 8.57 3.73
C TYR A 84 2.68 7.44 4.68
N GLY A 85 1.77 6.55 4.40
CA GLY A 85 1.31 5.59 5.41
C GLY A 85 -0.19 5.55 5.40
N GLN A 86 -0.83 6.50 4.73
CA GLN A 86 -2.20 6.44 4.28
C GLN A 86 -2.29 6.29 2.77
N VAL A 87 -3.33 5.58 2.35
CA VAL A 87 -3.90 5.60 1.01
C VAL A 87 -5.22 6.33 1.10
N GLN A 88 -5.43 7.33 0.27
CA GLN A 88 -6.71 8.02 0.16
C GLN A 88 -7.64 7.23 -0.75
N VAL A 89 -8.92 7.18 -0.37
CA VAL A 89 -9.99 6.57 -1.16
C VAL A 89 -10.94 7.67 -1.59
N ILE A 90 -11.00 7.94 -2.89
CA ILE A 90 -11.80 9.01 -3.47
C ILE A 90 -12.90 8.40 -4.33
N VAL A 91 -14.15 8.71 -4.03
CA VAL A 91 -15.28 8.35 -4.90
C VAL A 91 -15.34 9.35 -6.05
N GLU A 92 -15.27 8.85 -7.28
CA GLU A 92 -15.40 9.69 -8.48
C GLU A 92 -16.86 9.99 -8.80
N ASP A 93 -17.73 8.99 -8.64
CA ASP A 93 -19.16 9.09 -8.88
C ASP A 93 -19.94 9.12 -7.55
N LYS A 94 -20.13 10.34 -7.03
CA LYS A 94 -20.84 10.56 -5.76
C LYS A 94 -22.32 10.23 -5.85
N GLU A 95 -22.95 10.44 -7.00
CA GLU A 95 -24.38 10.17 -7.20
C GLU A 95 -24.65 8.67 -7.09
N THR A 96 -23.86 7.85 -7.78
CA THR A 96 -23.96 6.39 -7.67
C THR A 96 -23.67 5.90 -6.26
N TRP A 97 -22.72 6.52 -5.55
CA TRP A 97 -22.45 6.20 -4.15
C TRP A 97 -23.62 6.54 -3.22
N GLU A 98 -24.21 7.71 -3.34
CA GLU A 98 -25.37 8.14 -2.55
C GLU A 98 -26.55 7.19 -2.78
N LYS A 99 -26.84 6.85 -4.04
CA LYS A 99 -27.88 5.88 -4.39
C LYS A 99 -27.64 4.49 -3.77
N LEU A 100 -26.39 4.02 -3.80
CA LEU A 100 -26.01 2.75 -3.17
C LEU A 100 -26.25 2.75 -1.66
N GLN A 101 -26.03 3.88 -0.99
CA GLN A 101 -26.26 4.04 0.44
C GLN A 101 -27.76 4.09 0.78
N GLU A 102 -28.57 4.73 -0.05
CA GLU A 102 -30.03 4.84 0.15
C GLU A 102 -30.77 3.54 -0.11
N GLU A 103 -30.42 2.84 -1.20
CA GLU A 103 -31.13 1.64 -1.65
C GLU A 103 -30.56 0.34 -1.05
N GLY A 104 -29.46 0.41 -0.30
CA GLY A 104 -28.85 -0.73 0.38
C GLY A 104 -28.16 -1.71 -0.57
N GLY A 105 -27.56 -1.20 -1.66
CA GLY A 105 -26.88 -2.05 -2.63
C GLY A 105 -25.56 -2.62 -2.10
N GLU A 106 -25.35 -3.93 -2.29
CA GLU A 106 -24.09 -4.60 -1.93
C GLU A 106 -22.98 -4.25 -2.93
N ILE A 107 -21.78 -4.01 -2.41
CA ILE A 107 -20.60 -3.64 -3.20
C ILE A 107 -19.52 -4.67 -2.95
N MET A 108 -19.24 -5.50 -3.97
CA MET A 108 -18.15 -6.49 -4.02
C MET A 108 -17.75 -7.07 -2.65
N GLU A 109 -18.57 -7.98 -2.12
CA GLU A 109 -18.40 -8.54 -0.76
C GLU A 109 -17.03 -9.24 -0.53
N ASN A 110 -16.39 -9.72 -1.59
CA ASN A 110 -15.08 -10.40 -1.53
C ASN A 110 -13.88 -9.45 -1.75
N CYS A 111 -14.01 -8.18 -1.38
CA CYS A 111 -12.98 -7.16 -1.57
C CYS A 111 -12.79 -6.27 -0.33
N LEU A 112 -11.54 -6.04 0.03
CA LEU A 112 -11.11 -5.20 1.15
C LEU A 112 -10.07 -4.16 0.71
N LEU A 113 -10.01 -3.06 1.46
CA LEU A 113 -9.03 -1.99 1.32
C LEU A 113 -8.32 -1.83 2.68
N GLY A 114 -7.05 -2.19 2.77
CA GLY A 114 -6.28 -2.16 4.03
C GLY A 114 -6.95 -2.95 5.16
N GLY A 115 -7.62 -4.06 4.84
CA GLY A 115 -8.40 -4.87 5.79
C GLY A 115 -9.77 -4.31 6.17
N LYS A 116 -10.21 -3.19 5.58
CA LYS A 116 -11.55 -2.61 5.77
C LYS A 116 -12.47 -3.02 4.62
N THR A 117 -13.78 -3.07 4.87
CA THR A 117 -14.76 -3.12 3.78
C THR A 117 -14.63 -1.86 2.92
N ILE A 118 -15.00 -1.97 1.63
CA ILE A 118 -14.97 -0.84 0.69
C ILE A 118 -15.75 0.36 1.25
N GLU A 119 -16.97 0.13 1.74
CA GLU A 119 -17.82 1.18 2.31
C GLU A 119 -17.14 1.90 3.47
N LYS A 120 -16.52 1.15 4.39
CA LYS A 120 -15.84 1.74 5.53
C LYS A 120 -14.65 2.58 5.10
N ALA A 121 -13.84 2.10 4.16
CA ALA A 121 -12.69 2.83 3.63
C ALA A 121 -13.12 4.11 2.88
N ILE A 122 -14.22 4.06 2.12
CA ILE A 122 -14.81 5.25 1.48
C ILE A 122 -15.25 6.28 2.52
N ARG A 123 -16.01 5.85 3.56
CA ARG A 123 -16.51 6.76 4.60
C ARG A 123 -15.39 7.40 5.43
N GLU A 124 -14.32 6.64 5.70
CA GLU A 124 -13.14 7.14 6.40
C GLU A 124 -12.18 7.92 5.47
N GLY A 125 -12.43 7.92 4.16
CA GLY A 125 -11.62 8.60 3.15
C GLY A 125 -10.27 7.96 2.87
N GLY A 126 -10.00 6.77 3.41
CA GLY A 126 -8.68 6.14 3.30
C GLY A 126 -8.45 4.92 4.17
N PHE A 127 -7.22 4.40 4.11
CA PHE A 127 -6.73 3.33 4.96
C PHE A 127 -5.20 3.39 5.14
N THR A 128 -4.71 2.77 6.22
CA THR A 128 -3.27 2.69 6.49
C THR A 128 -2.57 1.70 5.56
N ARG A 129 -1.45 2.10 4.96
CA ARG A 129 -0.54 1.23 4.19
C ARG A 129 0.06 0.17 5.10
N CYS A 130 -0.03 -1.10 4.72
CA CYS A 130 0.53 -2.22 5.51
C CYS A 130 1.24 -3.28 4.64
N GLY A 131 1.80 -2.83 3.52
CA GLY A 131 2.51 -3.66 2.55
C GLY A 131 3.96 -3.26 2.31
N ILE A 132 4.46 -3.74 1.18
CA ILE A 132 5.88 -3.74 0.81
C ILE A 132 6.50 -2.34 0.85
N TRP A 133 5.77 -1.30 0.42
CA TRP A 133 6.33 0.06 0.40
C TRP A 133 6.31 0.72 1.76
N SER A 134 5.34 0.39 2.62
CA SER A 134 5.37 0.81 4.02
C SER A 134 6.55 0.16 4.78
N GLU A 135 6.83 -1.13 4.54
CA GLU A 135 7.94 -1.86 5.15
C GLU A 135 9.32 -1.35 4.67
N LYS A 136 9.45 -1.08 3.36
CA LYS A 136 10.67 -0.51 2.77
C LYS A 136 11.04 0.81 3.44
N ARG A 137 10.08 1.71 3.59
CA ARG A 137 10.33 3.00 4.23
C ARG A 137 10.70 2.86 5.71
N ALA A 138 9.98 2.04 6.47
CA ALA A 138 10.32 1.80 7.88
C ALA A 138 11.77 1.30 8.02
N THR A 139 12.21 0.40 7.13
CA THR A 139 13.59 -0.09 7.09
C THR A 139 14.59 1.02 6.78
N GLU A 140 14.28 1.91 5.84
CA GLU A 140 15.13 3.06 5.49
C GLU A 140 15.24 4.07 6.63
N GLU A 141 14.14 4.38 7.30
CA GLU A 141 14.10 5.26 8.47
C GLU A 141 14.96 4.70 9.62
N ILE A 142 14.83 3.40 9.92
CA ILE A 142 15.66 2.72 10.92
C ILE A 142 17.15 2.79 10.55
N LYS A 143 17.50 2.57 9.28
CA LYS A 143 18.90 2.68 8.80
C LYS A 143 19.43 4.10 8.91
N ALA A 144 18.61 5.12 8.65
CA ALA A 144 19.01 6.51 8.77
C ALA A 144 19.29 6.90 10.23
N VAL A 145 18.48 6.40 11.17
CA VAL A 145 18.72 6.55 12.61
C VAL A 145 20.00 5.81 13.03
N GLY A 146 20.15 4.53 12.67
CA GLY A 146 21.32 3.74 13.04
C GLY A 146 22.65 4.37 12.58
N LYS A 147 22.69 5.01 11.40
CA LYS A 147 23.86 5.75 10.91
C LYS A 147 24.23 6.95 11.79
N ASN A 148 23.23 7.66 12.34
CA ASN A 148 23.47 8.80 13.22
C ASN A 148 23.96 8.36 14.62
N GLU A 149 23.51 7.19 15.10
CA GLU A 149 23.92 6.66 16.40
C GLU A 149 25.29 5.96 16.37
N THR A 150 25.72 5.43 15.23
CA THR A 150 27.09 4.89 15.10
C THR A 150 28.18 5.94 15.30
N LEU A 151 27.91 7.23 15.08
CA LEU A 151 28.85 8.31 15.44
C LEU A 151 28.91 8.52 16.96
N SER A 152 27.83 8.24 17.69
CA SER A 152 27.71 8.45 19.14
C SER A 152 28.46 7.38 19.97
N TRP A 153 28.57 6.14 19.49
CA TRP A 153 29.29 5.09 20.22
C TRP A 153 30.81 5.29 20.22
N VAL A 154 31.39 5.82 19.14
CA VAL A 154 32.85 6.02 19.05
C VAL A 154 33.29 7.20 19.94
N ASP A 155 32.47 8.25 20.04
CA ASP A 155 32.74 9.41 20.89
C ASP A 155 32.58 9.10 22.39
N ARG A 156 31.69 8.18 22.74
CA ARG A 156 31.42 7.80 24.14
C ARG A 156 32.50 6.91 24.77
N VAL A 157 33.32 6.23 23.97
CA VAL A 157 34.41 5.35 24.44
C VAL A 157 35.74 6.12 24.60
N HIS A 158 35.92 7.27 23.93
CA HIS A 158 37.17 8.04 23.99
C HIS A 158 37.18 9.18 25.03
N GLY A 159 36.04 9.51 25.65
CA GLY A 159 35.93 10.57 26.65
C GLY A 159 36.26 10.17 28.11
N GLY A 160 36.58 8.90 28.36
CA GLY A 160 36.70 8.34 29.71
C GLY A 160 38.08 7.77 30.02
N SER A 161 39.16 8.57 29.93
CA SER A 161 40.43 8.20 30.56
C SER A 161 41.36 9.40 30.75
N LYS A 162 41.91 9.48 31.97
CA LYS A 162 42.92 10.41 32.55
C LYS A 162 42.31 11.59 33.33
N ALA A 163 42.64 11.83 34.61
CA ALA A 163 43.75 11.34 35.41
C ALA A 163 43.36 11.29 36.90
N THR A 164 43.70 10.18 37.55
CA THR A 164 44.08 10.15 38.95
C THR A 164 45.43 10.86 39.08
N SER A 165 45.54 11.84 39.98
CA SER A 165 46.83 12.10 40.63
C SER A 165 46.59 12.54 42.07
N VAL A 166 47.04 11.68 42.97
CA VAL A 166 47.25 11.92 44.40
C VAL A 166 48.61 12.59 44.54
N GLU A 167 48.73 13.63 45.37
CA GLU A 167 49.95 13.99 46.12
C GLU A 167 49.52 14.96 47.24
N ARG A 168 49.46 14.48 48.49
CA ARG A 168 50.47 14.57 49.57
C ARG A 168 50.62 15.98 50.16
#